data_AF-A0A3R7AGD6-F1
#
_entry.id   AF-A0A3R7AGD6-F1
#
_cell.length_a   1.000
_cell.length_b   1.000
_cell.length_c   1.000
_cell.angle_alpha   90.00
_cell.angle_beta   90.00
_cell.angle_gamma   90.00
#
_symmetry.space_group_name_H-M   'P 1'
#
loop_
_entity.id
_entity.type
_entity.pdbx_description
1 polymer ?
#
loop_
_entity_poly.entity_id
_entity_poly.type
_entity_poly.pdbx_seq_one_letter_code
_entity_poly.pdbx_strand_id
1 'polypeptide(L)'
;MIRAVARTRPSTGKLCRSFSAPAQPEDDTALMQQIKEEMVARRHNVLPPHATDDQNPSFVEPMLHPEECALVSGVGEWTKGRKVILYKPTRNQMQSTRAFTHHWEIRFGTRANWQNPLMGWNAGNDPVADLVAKFNKKEDAISFAHRQGWTVEVFDPKEEEDFDGKIAYSHNFLPLDVENHLKKYGKKSSVLFKHPTGGHSHWVKTLKYHGDGEVAQHGGEAKQ
;
A
#
# COMPACT_ATOMS: atom_id res chain seq x y z
N MET A 1 -13.03 4.14 37.88
CA MET A 1 -12.03 5.08 38.43
C MET A 1 -11.46 5.90 37.28
N ILE A 2 -11.89 7.15 37.13
CA ILE A 2 -11.47 8.05 36.05
C ILE A 2 -10.31 8.89 36.59
N ARG A 3 -9.10 8.76 36.02
CA ARG A 3 -7.96 9.62 36.37
C ARG A 3 -8.13 10.97 35.67
N ALA A 4 -8.65 11.96 36.41
CA ALA A 4 -8.65 13.35 35.97
C ALA A 4 -7.22 13.90 36.04
N VAL A 5 -6.61 14.21 34.89
CA VAL A 5 -5.33 14.92 34.82
C VAL A 5 -5.61 16.41 34.97
N ALA A 6 -5.56 16.91 36.21
CA ALA A 6 -5.63 18.33 36.50
C ALA A 6 -4.37 19.02 35.97
N ARG A 7 -4.50 19.85 34.92
CA ARG A 7 -3.42 20.75 34.48
C ARG A 7 -3.46 22.01 35.35
N THR A 8 -2.61 22.07 36.37
CA THR A 8 -2.40 23.31 37.13
C THR A 8 -1.68 24.32 36.26
N ARG A 9 -2.25 25.53 36.10
CA ARG A 9 -1.58 26.65 35.42
C ARG A 9 -0.58 27.27 36.41
N PRO A 10 0.74 27.31 36.12
CA PRO A 10 1.70 27.85 37.07
C PRO A 10 1.53 29.37 37.23
N SER A 11 1.79 29.86 38.45
CA SER A 11 1.64 31.28 38.84
C SER A 11 2.55 32.18 38.00
N THR A 12 2.00 33.27 37.48
CA THR A 12 2.71 34.27 36.67
C THR A 12 3.75 35.03 37.51
N GLY A 13 4.96 34.48 37.59
CA GLY A 13 6.17 35.21 37.97
C GLY A 13 6.59 36.19 36.87
N LYS A 14 7.28 37.26 37.28
CA LYS A 14 7.66 38.41 36.44
C LYS A 14 8.19 38.00 35.06
N LEU A 15 7.69 38.67 34.03
CA LEU A 15 8.01 38.48 32.62
C LEU A 15 9.44 38.96 32.29
N CYS A 16 10.45 38.23 32.74
CA CYS A 16 11.77 38.28 32.13
C CYS A 16 11.72 37.36 30.92
N ARG A 17 11.62 37.92 29.71
CA ARG A 17 11.94 37.18 28.49
C ARG A 17 13.45 36.91 28.48
N SER A 18 13.91 35.96 29.29
CA SER A 18 15.16 35.27 28.97
C SER A 18 14.86 34.42 27.74
N PHE A 19 15.70 34.54 26.72
CA PHE A 19 15.77 33.53 25.68
C PHE A 19 16.14 32.22 26.38
N SER A 20 15.15 31.37 26.67
CA SER A 20 15.40 30.00 27.05
C SER A 20 16.27 29.40 25.95
N ALA A 21 17.34 28.70 26.33
CA ALA A 21 18.16 27.95 25.39
C ALA A 21 17.23 27.14 24.46
N PRO A 22 17.54 27.03 23.15
CA PRO A 22 16.73 26.21 22.27
C PRO A 22 16.58 24.84 22.93
N ALA A 23 15.32 24.38 23.04
CA ALA A 23 15.05 23.00 23.44
C ALA A 23 16.01 22.11 22.64
N GLN A 24 16.75 21.24 23.34
CA GLN A 24 17.64 20.31 22.65
C GLN A 24 16.79 19.59 21.59
N PRO A 25 17.33 19.33 20.38
CA PRO A 25 16.57 18.61 19.37
C PRO A 25 16.31 17.21 19.92
N GLU A 26 15.14 17.03 20.51
CA GLU A 26 14.62 15.71 20.83
C GLU A 26 14.53 14.94 19.50
N ASP A 27 15.05 13.70 19.47
CA ASP A 27 15.06 12.85 18.28
C ASP A 27 13.62 12.37 17.94
N ASP A 28 12.77 13.29 17.49
CA ASP A 28 11.36 13.06 17.14
C ASP A 28 11.19 12.21 15.87
N THR A 29 12.30 11.74 15.28
CA THR A 29 12.29 10.91 14.06
C THR A 29 11.45 9.65 14.23
N ALA A 30 11.51 8.99 15.39
CA ALA A 30 10.72 7.80 15.69
C ALA A 30 9.22 8.14 15.80
N LEU A 31 8.87 9.25 16.46
CA LEU A 31 7.48 9.71 16.56
C LEU A 31 6.93 10.08 15.17
N MET A 32 7.73 10.74 14.34
CA MET A 32 7.36 11.08 12.96
C MET A 32 7.15 9.83 12.08
N GLN A 33 7.94 8.78 12.29
CA GLN A 33 7.75 7.48 11.63
C GLN A 33 6.43 6.84 12.06
N GLN A 34 6.15 6.80 13.36
CA GLN A 34 4.89 6.27 13.90
C GLN A 34 3.68 7.02 13.34
N ILE A 35 3.69 8.36 13.36
CA ILE A 35 2.61 9.18 12.79
C ILE A 35 2.43 8.86 11.31
N LYS A 36 3.51 8.72 10.54
CA LYS A 36 3.44 8.40 9.12
C LYS A 36 2.83 7.02 8.87
N GLU A 37 3.24 6.01 9.63
CA GLU A 37 2.68 4.66 9.56
C GLU A 37 1.18 4.66 9.89
N GLU A 38 0.80 5.37 10.95
CA GLU A 38 -0.59 5.52 11.36
C GLU A 38 -1.44 6.22 10.29
N MET A 39 -0.92 7.31 9.70
CA MET A 39 -1.59 7.99 8.59
C MET A 39 -1.74 7.10 7.35
N VAL A 40 -0.74 6.25 7.05
CA VAL A 40 -0.80 5.29 5.95
C VAL A 40 -1.84 4.20 6.23
N ALA A 41 -1.91 3.70 7.46
CA ALA A 41 -2.93 2.74 7.87
C ALA A 41 -4.35 3.34 7.79
N ARG A 42 -4.53 4.58 8.25
CA ARG A 42 -5.82 5.29 8.21
C ARG A 42 -6.30 5.60 6.79
N ARG A 43 -5.39 5.79 5.81
CA ARG A 43 -5.74 6.13 4.42
C ARG A 43 -6.68 5.12 3.76
N HIS A 44 -6.59 3.84 4.15
CA HIS A 44 -7.35 2.75 3.53
C HIS A 44 -8.49 2.23 4.40
N ASN A 45 -8.85 2.96 5.45
CA ASN A 45 -9.99 2.62 6.29
C ASN A 45 -11.31 2.82 5.53
N VAL A 46 -12.19 1.82 5.59
CA VAL A 46 -13.53 1.86 5.02
C VAL A 46 -14.43 2.85 5.76
N LEU A 47 -14.26 2.99 7.07
CA LEU A 47 -15.10 3.85 7.90
C LEU A 47 -14.71 5.33 7.73
N PRO A 48 -15.69 6.25 7.71
CA PRO A 48 -15.38 7.68 7.72
C PRO A 48 -14.71 8.07 9.06
N PRO A 49 -13.94 9.17 9.08
CA PRO A 49 -13.12 9.53 10.25
C PRO A 49 -13.90 9.61 11.58
N HIS A 50 -15.13 10.13 11.55
CA HIS A 50 -15.98 10.29 12.74
C HIS A 50 -16.57 8.98 13.27
N ALA A 51 -16.59 7.92 12.47
CA ALA A 51 -17.09 6.58 12.87
C ALA A 51 -15.94 5.61 13.21
N THR A 52 -14.70 6.10 13.24
CA THR A 52 -13.55 5.28 13.59
C THR A 52 -13.44 5.16 15.11
N ASP A 53 -13.03 4.00 15.62
CA ASP A 53 -12.88 3.76 17.07
C ASP A 53 -11.93 4.77 17.74
N ASP A 54 -10.94 5.31 17.01
CA ASP A 54 -10.02 6.33 17.54
C ASP A 54 -10.73 7.63 17.96
N GLN A 55 -11.76 8.02 17.20
CA GLN A 55 -12.49 9.28 17.39
C GLN A 55 -13.77 9.07 18.22
N ASN A 56 -14.38 7.90 18.08
CA ASN A 56 -15.56 7.52 18.82
C ASN A 56 -15.37 6.10 19.39
N PRO A 57 -14.62 5.96 20.50
CA PRO A 57 -14.40 4.66 21.11
C PRO A 57 -15.74 4.12 21.58
N SER A 58 -16.24 3.14 20.85
CA SER A 58 -17.54 2.56 21.12
C SER A 58 -17.42 1.60 22.31
N PHE A 59 -18.11 1.91 23.41
CA PHE A 59 -18.26 0.99 24.53
C PHE A 59 -19.32 -0.05 24.17
N VAL A 60 -19.05 -0.86 23.13
CA VAL A 60 -19.95 -1.94 22.75
C VAL A 60 -19.68 -3.09 23.70
N GLU A 61 -20.59 -3.30 24.64
CA GLU A 61 -20.63 -4.55 25.37
C GLU A 61 -20.78 -5.69 24.35
N PRO A 62 -20.00 -6.78 24.48
CA PRO A 62 -20.12 -7.90 23.55
C PRO A 62 -21.56 -8.39 23.57
N MET A 63 -22.16 -8.51 22.38
CA MET A 63 -23.53 -9.02 22.26
C MET A 63 -23.62 -10.38 22.94
N LEU A 64 -24.62 -10.56 23.82
CA LEU A 64 -24.75 -11.76 24.64
C LEU A 64 -24.93 -13.04 23.81
N HIS A 65 -25.65 -12.94 22.68
CA HIS A 65 -25.91 -14.04 21.74
C HIS A 65 -25.66 -13.57 20.30
N PRO A 66 -24.40 -13.58 19.83
CA PRO A 66 -24.04 -13.05 18.53
C PRO A 66 -24.66 -13.83 17.36
N GLU A 67 -24.85 -15.14 17.51
CA GLU A 67 -25.45 -16.04 16.51
C GLU A 67 -26.96 -15.83 16.26
N GLU A 68 -27.66 -15.12 17.16
CA GLU A 68 -29.09 -14.88 17.06
C GLU A 68 -29.44 -13.57 16.35
N CYS A 69 -28.43 -12.81 15.90
CA CYS A 69 -28.64 -11.49 15.28
C CYS A 69 -29.54 -11.57 14.04
N ALA A 70 -29.50 -12.71 13.32
CA ALA A 70 -30.36 -13.00 12.20
C ALA A 70 -31.86 -12.93 12.55
N LEU A 71 -32.26 -13.38 13.74
CA LEU A 71 -33.65 -13.41 14.21
C LEU A 71 -34.17 -11.99 14.49
N VAL A 72 -33.31 -11.15 15.07
CA VAL A 72 -33.65 -9.76 15.43
C VAL A 72 -33.71 -8.85 14.21
N SER A 73 -32.86 -9.10 13.20
CA SER A 73 -32.74 -8.24 12.02
C SER A 73 -33.99 -8.18 11.12
N GLY A 74 -34.89 -9.17 11.20
CA GLY A 74 -36.09 -9.24 10.36
C GLY A 74 -35.83 -9.55 8.87
N VAL A 75 -34.57 -9.62 8.43
CA VAL A 75 -34.16 -9.92 7.04
C VAL A 75 -34.05 -11.43 6.79
N GLY A 76 -34.17 -12.24 7.84
CA GLY A 76 -33.90 -13.67 7.83
C GLY A 76 -34.56 -14.46 6.69
N GLU A 77 -35.78 -14.13 6.26
CA GLU A 77 -36.45 -14.82 5.15
C GLU A 77 -35.68 -14.69 3.83
N TRP A 78 -35.12 -13.50 3.54
CA TRP A 78 -34.42 -13.23 2.30
C TRP A 78 -32.99 -13.78 2.30
N THR A 79 -32.39 -13.95 3.47
CA THR A 79 -30.97 -14.29 3.62
C THR A 79 -30.70 -15.72 4.07
N LYS A 80 -31.68 -16.41 4.65
CA LYS A 80 -31.53 -17.79 5.13
C LYS A 80 -31.14 -18.74 3.98
N GLY A 81 -30.06 -19.50 4.19
CA GLY A 81 -29.55 -20.48 3.22
C GLY A 81 -28.83 -19.88 2.00
N ARG A 82 -28.66 -18.55 1.93
CA ARG A 82 -27.85 -17.95 0.87
C ARG A 82 -26.36 -18.06 1.20
N LYS A 83 -25.59 -18.30 0.15
CA LYS A 83 -24.13 -18.20 0.17
C LYS A 83 -23.71 -16.76 -0.12
N VAL A 84 -22.72 -16.33 0.64
CA VAL A 84 -22.07 -15.04 0.54
C VAL A 84 -20.65 -15.25 0.06
N ILE A 85 -20.23 -14.42 -0.88
CA ILE A 85 -18.87 -14.39 -1.39
C ILE A 85 -18.12 -13.30 -0.63
N LEU A 86 -17.05 -13.68 0.06
CA LEU A 86 -16.10 -12.77 0.69
C LEU A 86 -14.84 -12.71 -0.16
N TYR A 87 -14.51 -11.54 -0.68
CA TYR A 87 -13.32 -11.36 -1.52
C TYR A 87 -12.76 -9.95 -1.41
N LYS A 88 -11.51 -9.78 -1.85
CA LYS A 88 -10.89 -8.47 -2.04
C LYS A 88 -11.05 -8.07 -3.51
N PRO A 89 -11.69 -6.92 -3.82
CA PRO A 89 -11.94 -6.52 -5.19
C PRO A 89 -10.63 -6.31 -5.94
N THR A 90 -10.55 -6.89 -7.13
CA THR A 90 -9.40 -6.73 -8.02
C THR A 90 -9.36 -5.33 -8.59
N ARG A 91 -8.16 -4.84 -8.92
CA ARG A 91 -8.00 -3.58 -9.63
C ARG A 91 -8.74 -3.62 -10.98
N ASN A 92 -9.50 -2.58 -11.29
CA ASN A 92 -10.03 -2.39 -12.64
C ASN A 92 -8.86 -2.25 -13.62
N GLN A 93 -8.72 -3.18 -14.56
CA GLN A 93 -7.57 -3.21 -15.47
C GLN A 93 -7.45 -1.96 -16.36
N MET A 94 -8.57 -1.28 -16.65
CA MET A 94 -8.58 -0.04 -17.42
C MET A 94 -7.99 1.15 -16.64
N GLN A 95 -7.87 1.06 -15.31
CA GLN A 95 -7.38 2.12 -14.45
C GLN A 95 -6.12 1.68 -13.70
N SER A 96 -5.12 2.55 -13.58
CA SER A 96 -3.91 2.27 -12.81
C SER A 96 -4.09 2.42 -11.30
N THR A 97 -5.13 3.14 -10.85
CA THR A 97 -5.37 3.44 -9.43
C THR A 97 -5.72 2.18 -8.61
N ARG A 98 -5.13 2.08 -7.41
CA ARG A 98 -5.34 0.98 -6.45
C ARG A 98 -6.22 1.32 -5.25
N ALA A 99 -6.74 2.54 -5.16
CA ALA A 99 -7.49 3.01 -3.99
C ALA A 99 -8.67 2.10 -3.60
N PHE A 100 -9.34 1.50 -4.58
CA PHE A 100 -10.53 0.65 -4.37
C PHE A 100 -10.24 -0.85 -4.19
N THR A 101 -8.97 -1.25 -3.99
CA THR A 101 -8.62 -2.67 -3.84
C THR A 101 -8.30 -3.07 -2.41
N HIS A 102 -8.21 -2.13 -1.45
CA HIS A 102 -7.65 -2.41 -0.13
C HIS A 102 -8.63 -3.04 0.87
N HIS A 103 -9.94 -2.84 0.68
CA HIS A 103 -10.99 -3.33 1.56
C HIS A 103 -11.49 -4.72 1.16
N TRP A 104 -12.11 -5.44 2.09
CA TRP A 104 -12.84 -6.68 1.84
C TRP A 104 -14.30 -6.38 1.52
N GLU A 105 -14.87 -7.09 0.56
CA GLU A 105 -16.29 -6.98 0.21
C GLU A 105 -17.01 -8.30 0.45
N ILE A 106 -18.19 -8.20 1.05
CA ILE A 106 -19.19 -9.25 1.11
C ILE A 106 -20.25 -8.95 0.04
N ARG A 107 -20.53 -9.95 -0.80
CA ARG A 107 -21.61 -9.89 -1.81
C ARG A 107 -22.47 -11.15 -1.79
N PHE A 108 -23.75 -10.96 -2.09
CA PHE A 108 -24.68 -12.06 -2.34
C PHE A 108 -24.65 -12.48 -3.80
N GLY A 109 -24.91 -13.76 -4.07
CA GLY A 109 -25.23 -14.21 -5.41
C GLY A 109 -26.55 -13.61 -5.89
N THR A 110 -26.56 -13.04 -7.09
CA THR A 110 -27.75 -12.43 -7.70
C THR A 110 -28.70 -13.49 -8.23
N ARG A 111 -30.00 -13.34 -7.95
CA ARG A 111 -31.06 -14.15 -8.59
C ARG A 111 -31.30 -13.72 -10.04
N ALA A 112 -32.02 -14.54 -10.80
CA ALA A 112 -32.38 -14.19 -12.17
C ALA A 112 -33.25 -12.92 -12.20
N ASN A 113 -32.82 -11.93 -12.97
CA ASN A 113 -33.62 -10.77 -13.32
C ASN A 113 -34.36 -11.04 -14.64
N TRP A 114 -35.43 -10.29 -14.89
CA TRP A 114 -36.25 -10.41 -16.10
C TRP A 114 -36.48 -9.05 -16.75
N GLN A 115 -36.82 -9.08 -18.04
CA GLN A 115 -37.15 -7.86 -18.78
C GLN A 115 -38.60 -7.43 -18.50
N ASN A 116 -38.80 -6.17 -18.15
CA ASN A 116 -40.12 -5.56 -18.04
C ASN A 116 -40.77 -5.49 -19.44
N PRO A 117 -41.95 -6.10 -19.67
CA PRO A 117 -42.56 -6.19 -20.99
C PRO A 117 -42.97 -4.85 -21.61
N LEU A 118 -43.20 -3.81 -20.78
CA LEU A 118 -43.63 -2.50 -21.29
C LEU A 118 -42.44 -1.63 -21.73
N MET A 119 -41.48 -1.43 -20.81
CA MET A 119 -40.36 -0.49 -21.01
C MET A 119 -39.04 -1.16 -21.38
N GLY A 120 -38.95 -2.48 -21.26
CA GLY A 120 -37.71 -3.23 -21.51
C GLY A 120 -36.65 -3.13 -20.40
N TRP A 121 -36.96 -2.56 -19.24
CA TRP A 121 -36.03 -2.44 -18.11
C TRP A 121 -35.71 -3.79 -17.45
N ASN A 122 -34.54 -3.88 -16.81
CA ASN A 122 -34.17 -5.06 -16.03
C ASN A 122 -34.84 -5.01 -14.65
N ALA A 123 -35.82 -5.86 -14.42
CA ALA A 123 -36.55 -5.97 -13.15
C ALA A 123 -36.07 -7.18 -12.35
N GLY A 124 -36.07 -7.07 -11.02
CA GLY A 124 -35.64 -8.12 -10.10
C GLY A 124 -36.56 -8.25 -8.88
N ASN A 125 -36.54 -9.42 -8.24
CA ASN A 125 -37.29 -9.73 -7.01
C ASN A 125 -36.37 -9.90 -5.79
N ASP A 126 -35.14 -9.40 -5.85
CA ASP A 126 -34.12 -9.72 -4.85
C ASP A 126 -33.67 -8.46 -4.10
N PRO A 127 -34.09 -8.27 -2.84
CA PRO A 127 -33.75 -7.07 -2.08
C PRO A 127 -32.27 -7.03 -1.67
N VAL A 128 -31.57 -8.17 -1.64
CA VAL A 128 -30.17 -8.25 -1.21
C VAL A 128 -29.19 -8.32 -2.38
N ALA A 129 -29.68 -8.25 -3.63
CA ALA A 129 -28.84 -8.36 -4.83
C ALA A 129 -27.77 -7.26 -4.90
N ASP A 130 -28.13 -6.03 -4.53
CA ASP A 130 -27.24 -4.86 -4.60
C ASP A 130 -26.52 -4.56 -3.27
N LEU A 131 -26.69 -5.42 -2.26
CA LEU A 131 -26.07 -5.25 -0.96
C LEU A 131 -24.56 -5.55 -1.05
N VAL A 132 -23.75 -4.52 -0.79
CA VAL A 132 -22.29 -4.63 -0.69
C VAL A 132 -21.84 -4.12 0.67
N ALA A 133 -21.33 -5.02 1.51
CA ALA A 133 -20.76 -4.67 2.80
C ALA A 133 -19.23 -4.66 2.72
N LYS A 134 -18.61 -3.56 3.17
CA LYS A 134 -17.16 -3.34 3.09
C LYS A 134 -16.52 -3.45 4.48
N PHE A 135 -15.37 -4.11 4.56
CA PHE A 135 -14.65 -4.36 5.80
C PHE A 135 -13.15 -4.08 5.65
N ASN A 136 -12.47 -3.75 6.74
CA ASN A 136 -11.02 -3.57 6.76
C ASN A 136 -10.29 -4.92 6.85
N LYS A 137 -10.75 -5.82 7.72
CA LYS A 137 -10.15 -7.13 7.95
C LYS A 137 -11.06 -8.26 7.47
N LYS A 138 -10.42 -9.38 7.11
CA LYS A 138 -11.09 -10.63 6.74
C LYS A 138 -11.88 -11.22 7.91
N GLU A 139 -11.29 -11.19 9.10
CA GLU A 139 -11.88 -11.74 10.34
C GLU A 139 -13.15 -11.00 10.73
N ASP A 140 -13.15 -9.66 10.63
CA ASP A 140 -14.32 -8.83 10.90
C ASP A 140 -15.48 -9.20 9.97
N ALA A 141 -15.20 -9.41 8.68
CA ALA A 141 -16.20 -9.81 7.70
C ALA A 141 -16.78 -11.20 7.99
N ILE A 142 -15.91 -12.16 8.34
CA ILE A 142 -16.32 -13.53 8.70
C ILE A 142 -17.19 -13.51 9.96
N SER A 143 -16.76 -12.79 11.01
CA SER A 143 -17.53 -12.65 12.24
C SER A 143 -18.90 -12.00 11.99
N PHE A 144 -18.94 -10.96 11.13
CA PHE A 144 -20.19 -10.31 10.73
C PHE A 144 -21.16 -11.29 10.06
N ALA A 145 -20.67 -12.08 9.11
CA ALA A 145 -21.48 -13.06 8.39
C ALA A 145 -21.97 -14.20 9.31
N HIS A 146 -21.13 -14.67 10.23
CA HIS A 146 -21.52 -15.68 11.22
C HIS A 146 -22.62 -15.18 12.16
N ARG A 147 -22.53 -13.92 12.64
CA ARG A 147 -23.58 -13.31 13.46
C ARG A 147 -24.93 -13.28 12.75
N GLN A 148 -24.91 -13.06 11.43
CA GLN A 148 -26.12 -13.03 10.61
C GLN A 148 -26.54 -14.42 10.10
N GLY A 149 -25.80 -15.49 10.44
CA GLY A 149 -26.11 -16.85 10.03
C GLY A 149 -25.91 -17.13 8.53
N TRP A 150 -25.03 -16.40 7.86
CA TRP A 150 -24.75 -16.57 6.44
C TRP A 150 -23.66 -17.61 6.19
N THR A 151 -23.79 -18.38 5.11
CA THR A 151 -22.72 -19.30 4.69
C THR A 151 -21.70 -18.53 3.85
N VAL A 152 -20.44 -18.48 4.29
CA VAL A 152 -19.39 -17.70 3.63
C VAL A 152 -18.49 -18.59 2.78
N GLU A 153 -18.30 -18.20 1.53
CA GLU A 153 -17.23 -18.69 0.65
C GLU A 153 -16.15 -17.63 0.55
N VAL A 154 -14.93 -17.99 0.92
CA VAL A 154 -13.80 -17.06 0.99
C VAL A 154 -12.92 -17.23 -0.24
N PHE A 155 -12.68 -16.11 -0.93
CA PHE A 155 -11.72 -16.02 -2.02
C PHE A 155 -10.55 -15.16 -1.59
N ASP A 156 -9.40 -15.82 -1.42
CA ASP A 156 -8.17 -15.12 -1.06
C ASP A 156 -7.67 -14.24 -2.21
N PRO A 157 -7.13 -13.04 -1.90
CA PRO A 157 -6.59 -12.15 -2.92
C PRO A 157 -5.44 -12.84 -3.65
N LYS A 158 -5.37 -12.63 -4.97
CA LYS A 158 -4.20 -13.01 -5.74
C LYS A 158 -3.00 -12.19 -5.28
N GLU A 159 -1.93 -12.86 -4.86
CA GLU A 159 -0.66 -12.22 -4.55
C GLU A 159 -0.14 -11.51 -5.80
N GLU A 160 0.26 -10.24 -5.66
CA GLU A 160 0.97 -9.54 -6.72
C GLU A 160 2.38 -10.13 -6.80
N GLU A 161 2.92 -10.28 -8.01
CA GLU A 161 4.31 -10.69 -8.15
C GLU A 161 5.20 -9.63 -7.51
N ASP A 162 5.95 -10.04 -6.49
CA ASP A 162 6.92 -9.18 -5.82
C ASP A 162 8.04 -8.82 -6.80
N PHE A 163 7.91 -7.66 -7.43
CA PHE A 163 8.99 -7.11 -8.26
C PHE A 163 10.06 -6.48 -7.36
N ASP A 164 11.11 -7.24 -7.07
CA ASP A 164 12.28 -6.76 -6.35
C ASP A 164 13.19 -5.92 -7.26
N GLY A 165 12.95 -4.62 -7.31
CA GLY A 165 13.85 -3.69 -7.99
C GLY A 165 13.30 -2.29 -8.20
N LYS A 166 14.21 -1.34 -8.49
CA LYS A 166 13.83 -0.02 -9.00
C LYS A 166 13.92 -0.06 -10.52
N ILE A 167 12.79 -0.03 -11.22
CA ILE A 167 12.79 0.13 -12.67
C ILE A 167 13.34 1.52 -12.99
N ALA A 168 14.54 1.56 -13.56
CA ALA A 168 15.18 2.76 -14.05
C ALA A 168 15.04 2.85 -15.57
N TYR A 169 15.04 4.07 -16.12
CA TYR A 169 14.97 4.30 -17.56
C TYR A 169 16.15 3.68 -18.32
N SER A 170 17.30 3.51 -17.68
CA SER A 170 18.46 2.79 -18.22
C SER A 170 18.12 1.35 -18.63
N HIS A 171 17.12 0.74 -17.99
CA HIS A 171 16.71 -0.63 -18.30
C HIS A 171 16.03 -0.78 -19.67
N ASN A 172 15.65 0.33 -20.32
CA ASN A 172 15.20 0.31 -21.72
C ASN A 172 16.33 -0.13 -22.68
N PHE A 173 17.60 0.11 -22.30
CA PHE A 173 18.78 -0.20 -23.12
C PHE A 173 19.56 -1.42 -22.61
N LEU A 174 19.52 -1.68 -21.31
CA LEU A 174 20.17 -2.83 -20.69
C LEU A 174 19.18 -3.52 -19.73
N PRO A 175 18.64 -4.70 -20.08
CA PRO A 175 17.69 -5.39 -19.21
C PRO A 175 18.24 -5.60 -17.80
N LEU A 176 17.40 -5.41 -16.78
CA LEU A 176 17.78 -5.48 -15.36
C LEU A 176 18.55 -6.76 -15.01
N ASP A 177 18.08 -7.91 -15.51
CA ASP A 177 18.72 -9.21 -15.26
C ASP A 177 20.14 -9.27 -15.82
N VAL A 178 20.34 -8.70 -17.02
CA VAL A 178 21.65 -8.63 -17.68
C VAL A 178 22.56 -7.66 -16.93
N GLU A 179 22.05 -6.52 -16.48
CA GLU A 179 22.80 -5.57 -15.65
C GLU A 179 23.25 -6.23 -14.34
N ASN A 180 22.36 -6.96 -13.66
CA ASN A 180 22.66 -7.70 -12.44
C ASN A 180 23.70 -8.80 -12.69
N HIS A 181 23.60 -9.52 -13.81
CA HIS A 181 24.59 -10.51 -14.23
C HIS A 181 25.96 -9.87 -14.55
N LEU A 182 25.99 -8.72 -15.23
CA LEU A 182 27.22 -7.97 -15.53
C LEU A 182 27.87 -7.43 -14.25
N LYS A 183 27.09 -6.97 -13.28
CA LYS A 183 27.60 -6.53 -11.97
C LYS A 183 28.23 -7.69 -11.20
N LYS A 184 27.62 -8.88 -11.27
CA LYS A 184 28.06 -10.06 -10.50
C LYS A 184 29.23 -10.82 -11.16
N TYR A 185 29.18 -11.01 -12.47
CA TYR A 185 30.13 -11.86 -13.22
C TYR A 185 30.87 -11.12 -14.34
N GLY A 186 30.42 -9.92 -14.71
CA GLY A 186 31.02 -9.15 -15.79
C GLY A 186 32.40 -8.63 -15.40
N LYS A 187 33.36 -8.77 -16.33
CA LYS A 187 34.63 -8.07 -16.24
C LYS A 187 34.33 -6.59 -16.49
N LYS A 188 34.56 -5.73 -15.50
CA LYS A 188 34.52 -4.27 -15.71
C LYS A 188 35.44 -3.96 -16.87
N SER A 189 34.95 -3.26 -17.90
CA SER A 189 35.82 -2.84 -18.99
C SER A 189 36.99 -2.04 -18.40
N SER A 190 38.20 -2.32 -18.86
CA SER A 190 39.35 -1.51 -18.49
C SER A 190 39.04 -0.07 -18.83
N VAL A 191 39.19 0.84 -17.87
CA VAL A 191 38.89 2.26 -18.05
C VAL A 191 39.77 2.79 -19.19
N LEU A 192 39.19 2.93 -20.39
CA LEU A 192 39.88 3.34 -21.63
C LEU A 192 40.58 4.70 -21.48
N PHE A 193 40.12 5.51 -20.53
CA PHE A 193 40.59 6.88 -20.28
C PHE A 193 41.31 7.05 -18.94
N LYS A 194 41.87 5.98 -18.34
CA LYS A 194 42.63 6.09 -17.09
C LYS A 194 44.02 6.67 -17.37
N HIS A 195 44.10 7.99 -17.46
CA HIS A 195 45.36 8.71 -17.58
C HIS A 195 45.88 9.09 -16.19
N PRO A 196 47.20 8.98 -15.91
CA PRO A 196 47.78 9.32 -14.60
C PRO A 196 47.47 10.74 -14.12
N THR A 197 47.17 11.68 -15.03
CA THR A 197 46.78 13.07 -14.72
C THR A 197 45.29 13.38 -14.89
N GLY A 198 44.43 12.36 -15.09
CA GLY A 198 42.99 12.55 -15.24
C GLY A 198 42.37 13.23 -14.01
N GLY A 199 41.82 14.44 -14.19
CA GLY A 199 41.30 15.29 -13.09
C GLY A 199 42.02 16.63 -12.92
N HIS A 200 43.11 16.87 -13.64
CA HIS A 200 43.80 18.18 -13.64
C HIS A 200 43.10 19.14 -14.62
N SER A 201 42.93 20.40 -14.22
CA SER A 201 42.20 21.44 -14.96
C SER A 201 42.75 21.77 -16.37
N HIS A 202 43.93 21.28 -16.72
CA HIS A 202 44.64 21.56 -17.98
C HIS A 202 44.90 20.29 -18.81
N TRP A 203 43.94 19.36 -18.84
CA TRP A 203 44.10 18.15 -19.66
C TRP A 203 43.73 18.40 -21.13
N VAL A 204 44.74 18.41 -22.01
CA VAL A 204 44.59 18.43 -23.47
C VAL A 204 45.09 17.10 -24.02
N LYS A 205 44.22 16.39 -24.75
CA LYS A 205 44.57 15.15 -25.46
C LYS A 205 45.30 15.53 -26.75
N THR A 206 46.61 15.77 -26.68
CA THR A 206 47.40 16.04 -27.88
C THR A 206 47.46 14.76 -28.72
N LEU A 207 46.55 14.66 -29.71
CA LEU A 207 46.67 13.68 -30.76
C LEU A 207 47.96 14.01 -31.51
N LYS A 208 49.01 13.23 -31.24
CA LYS A 208 50.29 13.35 -31.92
C LYS A 208 50.11 12.78 -33.33
N TYR A 209 49.46 13.55 -34.20
CA TYR A 209 49.43 13.27 -35.63
C TYR A 209 50.45 14.19 -36.28
N HIS A 210 51.67 13.70 -36.47
CA HIS A 210 52.61 14.17 -37.50
C HIS A 210 53.72 13.11 -37.68
N GLY A 211 53.75 12.49 -38.87
CA GLY A 211 54.96 11.91 -39.47
C GLY A 211 55.41 10.52 -39.00
N ASP A 212 55.27 9.54 -39.89
CA ASP A 212 56.27 8.51 -40.24
C ASP A 212 56.90 7.63 -39.14
N GLY A 213 56.14 7.21 -38.12
CA GLY A 213 56.58 6.20 -37.14
C GLY A 213 55.79 4.89 -37.21
N GLU A 214 56.47 3.74 -37.14
CA GLU A 214 55.85 2.40 -37.12
C GLU A 214 54.83 2.26 -35.98
N VAL A 215 53.63 1.79 -36.33
CA VAL A 215 52.49 1.64 -35.43
C VAL A 215 52.49 0.23 -34.86
N ALA A 216 52.80 0.09 -33.57
CA ALA A 216 52.62 -1.16 -32.86
C ALA A 216 51.13 -1.52 -32.79
N GLN A 217 50.74 -2.61 -33.44
CA GLN A 217 49.39 -3.15 -33.39
C GLN A 217 49.20 -3.83 -32.01
N HIS A 218 48.63 -3.10 -31.05
CA HIS A 218 48.48 -3.58 -29.68
C HIS A 218 47.30 -4.55 -29.52
N GLY A 219 47.55 -5.82 -29.85
CA GLY A 219 46.95 -6.95 -29.14
C GLY A 219 47.95 -7.43 -28.10
N GLY A 220 47.67 -7.22 -26.81
CA GLY A 220 48.55 -7.69 -25.74
C GLY A 220 48.32 -9.16 -25.43
N GLU A 221 49.37 -9.99 -25.53
CA GLU A 221 49.42 -11.31 -24.92
C GLU A 221 49.18 -11.20 -23.40
N ALA A 222 48.51 -12.22 -22.87
CA ALA A 222 48.28 -12.39 -21.44
C ALA A 222 49.60 -12.64 -20.71
N LYS A 223 49.81 -12.02 -19.53
CA LYS A 223 50.68 -12.63 -18.51
C LYS A 223 50.48 -12.10 -17.09
N GLN A 224 50.34 -13.12 -16.22
CA GLN A 224 50.70 -13.30 -14.80
C GLN A 224 50.10 -12.37 -13.75
#